data_AF-A0A3B9EML4-F1
#
_entry.id   AF-A0A3B9EML4-F1
#
_cell.length_a   1.000
_cell.length_b   1.000
_cell.length_c   1.000
_cell.angle_alpha   90.00
_cell.angle_beta   90.00
_cell.angle_gamma   90.00
#
_symmetry.space_group_name_H-M   'P 1'
#
loop_
_entity.id
_entity.type
_entity.pdbx_description
1 polymer ?
#
loop_
_entity_poly.entity_id
_entity_poly.type
_entity_poly.pdbx_seq_one_letter_code
_entity_poly.pdbx_strand_id
1 'polypeptide(L)' 'MSKKSRRKDTVITHAAMKPWDNQGIPNPPVYYASTVLFPTVEEFQTRDRTPFQGVQYGRSGTPTQFALEETVTAL' A
#
# COMPACT_ATOMS: atom_id res chain seq x y z
N MET A 1 7.95 -27.93 13.14
CA MET A 1 7.36 -28.15 11.79
C MET A 1 7.99 -27.15 10.83
N SER A 2 8.63 -27.60 9.75
CA SER A 2 9.24 -26.69 8.76
C SER A 2 8.12 -25.94 8.02
N LYS A 3 8.18 -24.61 8.00
CA LYS A 3 7.18 -23.76 7.35
C LYS A 3 7.36 -23.90 5.84
N LYS A 4 6.49 -24.66 5.19
CA LYS A 4 6.52 -24.83 3.74
C LYS A 4 6.30 -23.47 3.07
N SER A 5 7.19 -23.11 2.14
CA SER A 5 7.00 -21.88 1.35
C SER A 5 5.68 -21.95 0.57
N ARG A 6 4.95 -20.84 0.50
CA ARG A 6 3.68 -20.75 -0.22
C ARG A 6 3.95 -20.83 -1.74
N ARG A 7 2.99 -21.36 -2.50
CA ARG A 7 3.06 -21.34 -3.97
C ARG A 7 3.03 -19.90 -4.48
N LYS A 8 3.72 -19.61 -5.59
CA LYS A 8 3.76 -18.27 -6.19
C LYS A 8 2.36 -17.71 -6.45
N ASP A 9 1.44 -18.52 -6.98
CA ASP A 9 0.04 -18.13 -7.22
C ASP A 9 -0.69 -17.69 -5.94
N THR A 10 -0.38 -18.33 -4.81
CA THR A 10 -0.95 -17.94 -3.52
C THR A 10 -0.33 -16.63 -3.03
N VAL A 11 0.97 -16.42 -3.26
CA VAL A 11 1.64 -15.18 -2.87
C VAL A 11 1.09 -14.01 -3.69
N ILE A 12 1.06 -14.12 -5.02
CA ILE A 12 0.62 -13.02 -5.88
C ILE A 12 -0.86 -12.64 -5.66
N THR A 13 -1.71 -13.59 -5.27
CA THR A 13 -3.14 -13.33 -5.04
C THR A 13 -3.42 -12.70 -3.67
N HIS A 14 -2.57 -12.96 -2.65
CA HIS A 14 -2.89 -12.63 -1.26
C HIS A 14 -1.89 -11.71 -0.56
N ALA A 15 -0.73 -11.40 -1.16
CA ALA A 15 0.34 -10.63 -0.50
C ALA A 15 -0.15 -9.28 0.05
N ALA A 16 -0.89 -8.50 -0.74
CA ALA A 16 -1.44 -7.22 -0.33
C ALA A 16 -2.93 -7.26 0.08
N MET A 17 -3.51 -8.46 0.24
CA MET A 17 -4.89 -8.62 0.70
C MET A 17 -4.94 -8.39 2.22
N LYS A 18 -5.29 -7.17 2.63
CA LYS A 18 -5.37 -6.73 4.04
C LYS A 18 -6.79 -6.29 4.40
N PRO A 19 -7.74 -7.22 4.60
CA PRO A 19 -9.15 -6.87 4.79
C PRO A 19 -9.39 -6.05 6.05
N TRP A 20 -8.67 -6.34 7.13
CA TRP A 20 -8.87 -5.69 8.42
C TRP A 20 -8.38 -4.23 8.45
N ASP A 21 -7.45 -3.88 7.57
CA ASP A 21 -7.03 -2.50 7.33
C ASP A 21 -8.04 -1.77 6.42
N ASN A 22 -9.00 -2.50 5.83
CA ASN A 22 -9.98 -2.03 4.85
C ASN A 22 -11.41 -2.52 5.16
N GLN A 23 -11.91 -2.30 6.38
CA GLN A 23 -13.32 -2.55 6.75
C GLN A 23 -13.81 -4.01 6.53
N GLY A 24 -12.91 -4.98 6.54
CA GLY A 24 -13.19 -6.38 6.23
C GLY A 24 -13.31 -6.72 4.74
N ILE A 25 -13.07 -5.75 3.84
CA ILE A 25 -13.17 -5.93 2.40
C ILE A 25 -11.87 -6.54 1.88
N PRO A 26 -11.92 -7.73 1.24
CA PRO A 26 -10.71 -8.43 0.83
C PRO A 26 -9.91 -7.69 -0.24
N ASN A 27 -10.60 -7.03 -1.17
CA ASN A 27 -9.92 -6.34 -2.26
C ASN A 27 -9.33 -5.02 -1.74
N PRO A 28 -8.05 -4.71 -2.06
CA PRO A 28 -7.53 -3.38 -1.84
C PRO A 28 -8.45 -2.33 -2.50
N PRO A 29 -8.75 -1.22 -1.81
CA PRO A 29 -9.60 -0.17 -2.37
C PRO A 29 -8.88 0.55 -3.52
N VAL A 30 -9.67 1.15 -4.41
CA VAL A 30 -9.16 1.93 -5.55
C VAL A 30 -9.07 3.40 -5.16
N TYR A 31 -7.85 3.89 -4.92
CA TYR A 31 -7.56 5.30 -4.66
C TYR A 31 -7.15 6.01 -5.95
N TYR A 32 -8.15 6.57 -6.64
CA TYR A 32 -7.96 7.41 -7.83
C TYR A 32 -7.86 8.88 -7.44
N ALA A 33 -6.65 9.31 -7.02
CA ALA A 33 -6.42 10.66 -6.55
C ALA A 33 -5.05 11.19 -7.01
N SER A 34 -5.01 12.45 -7.40
CA SER A 34 -3.77 13.16 -7.73
C SER A 34 -3.10 13.77 -6.49
N THR A 35 -3.84 14.03 -5.41
CA THR A 35 -3.35 14.69 -4.19
C THR A 35 -3.96 14.06 -2.94
N VAL A 36 -3.39 14.36 -1.77
CA VAL A 36 -3.93 13.98 -0.46
C VAL A 36 -3.94 15.15 0.51
N LEU A 37 -4.78 15.05 1.53
CA LEU A 37 -4.88 16.04 2.62
C LEU A 37 -3.98 15.64 3.78
N PHE A 38 -3.51 16.66 4.50
CA PHE A 38 -2.74 16.49 5.73
C PHE A 38 -3.52 17.15 6.88
N PRO A 39 -3.60 16.50 8.05
CA PRO A 39 -4.22 17.06 9.25
C PRO A 39 -3.67 18.43 9.67
N THR A 40 -2.37 18.65 9.47
CA THR A 40 -1.67 19.88 9.85
C THR A 40 -0.75 20.41 8.75
N VAL A 41 -0.46 21.71 8.80
CA VAL A 41 0.50 22.35 7.89
C VAL A 41 1.92 21.83 8.13
N GLU A 42 2.28 21.52 9.37
CA GLU A 42 3.59 20.95 9.70
C GLU A 42 3.79 19.58 9.02
N GLU A 43 2.78 18.70 9.07
CA GLU A 43 2.82 17.42 8.35
C GLU A 43 2.93 17.61 6.84
N PHE A 44 2.17 18.56 6.26
CA PHE A 44 2.28 18.90 4.85
C PHE A 44 3.70 19.36 4.46
N GLN A 45 4.34 20.19 5.28
CA GLN A 45 5.67 20.75 5.01
C GLN A 45 6.81 19.74 5.23
N THR A 46 6.62 18.78 6.13
CA THR A 46 7.65 17.78 6.46
C THR A 46 7.52 16.47 5.69
N ARG A 47 6.45 16.30 4.88
CA ARG A 47 6.18 15.07 4.13
C ARG A 47 7.38 14.60 3.30
N ASP A 48 8.13 15.50 2.66
CA ASP A 48 9.17 15.14 1.68
C ASP A 48 10.44 14.57 2.34
N ARG A 49 10.52 14.51 3.68
CA ARG A 49 11.69 13.98 4.43
C ARG A 49 11.90 12.48 4.22
N THR A 50 10.82 11.73 4.00
CA THR A 50 10.84 10.29 3.73
C THR A 50 10.09 10.03 2.43
N PRO A 51 10.69 10.36 1.27
CA PRO A 51 10.03 10.17 -0.01
C PRO A 51 9.66 8.68 -0.17
N PHE A 52 8.44 8.41 -0.63
CA PHE A 52 7.89 7.06 -0.83
C PHE A 52 7.57 6.26 0.44
N GLN A 53 7.73 6.84 1.64
CA GLN A 53 7.16 6.25 2.86
C GLN A 53 5.80 6.88 3.13
N GLY A 54 4.76 6.22 2.62
CA GLY A 54 3.37 6.66 2.74
C GLY A 54 2.89 7.55 1.59
N VAL A 55 1.63 7.96 1.66
CA VAL A 55 0.96 8.72 0.59
C VAL A 55 1.25 10.20 0.76
N GLN A 56 1.82 10.83 -0.26
CA GLN A 56 2.15 12.26 -0.26
C GLN A 56 1.48 13.00 -1.41
N TYR A 57 1.48 12.36 -2.59
CA TYR A 57 0.85 12.83 -3.80
C TYR A 57 0.57 11.64 -4.71
N GLY A 58 -0.39 11.72 -5.64
CA GLY A 58 -0.69 10.61 -6.54
C GLY A 58 0.52 10.18 -7.39
N ARG A 59 1.43 11.13 -7.69
CA ARG A 59 2.70 10.87 -8.40
C ARG A 59 3.69 10.02 -7.60
N SER A 60 3.73 10.17 -6.27
CA SER A 60 4.63 9.41 -5.41
C SER A 60 4.08 8.04 -5.03
N GLY A 61 2.82 7.76 -5.38
CA GLY A 61 2.15 6.50 -5.07
C GLY A 61 0.92 6.69 -4.18
N THR A 62 -0.12 5.91 -4.46
CA THR A 62 -1.32 5.75 -3.61
C THR A 62 -1.32 4.36 -2.96
N PRO A 63 -2.19 4.09 -1.95
CA PRO A 63 -2.25 2.78 -1.32
C PRO A 63 -2.53 1.63 -2.31
N THR A 64 -3.26 1.91 -3.40
CA THR A 64 -3.49 0.93 -4.47
C THR A 64 -2.21 0.56 -5.19
N GLN A 65 -1.33 1.52 -5.46
CA GLN A 65 -0.03 1.27 -6.10
C GLN A 65 0.93 0.56 -5.14
N PHE A 66 0.95 0.94 -3.87
CA PHE A 66 1.77 0.26 -2.85
C PHE A 66 1.36 -1.20 -2.66
N ALA A 67 0.06 -1.52 -2.72
CA ALA A 67 -0.42 -2.90 -2.69
C ALA A 67 0.10 -3.73 -3.89
N LEU A 68 0.18 -3.12 -5.07
CA LEU A 68 0.80 -3.76 -6.24
C LEU A 68 2.31 -3.98 -6.01
N GLU A 69 3.03 -2.95 -5.54
CA GLU A 69 4.47 -3.03 -5.26
C GLU A 69 4.81 -4.13 -4.23
N GLU A 70 4.06 -4.21 -3.13
CA GLU A 70 4.19 -5.27 -2.12
C GLU A 70 3.97 -6.66 -2.73
N THR A 71 2.98 -6.79 -3.61
CA THR A 71 2.66 -8.06 -4.26
C THR A 71 3.76 -8.50 -5.23
N VAL A 72 4.33 -7.57 -6.00
CA VAL A 72 5.40 -7.85 -6.97
C VAL A 72 6.72 -8.16 -6.25
N THR A 73 7.04 -7.44 -5.18
CA THR A 73 8.28 -7.63 -4.41
C THR A 73 8.27 -8.89 -3.52
N ALA A 74 7.10 -9.47 -3.27
CA ALA A 74 6.96 -10.73 -2.53
C ALA A 74 7.26 -12.00 -3.36
N LEU A 75 7.47 -11.88 -4.68
CA LEU A 75 7.77 -12.98 -5.61
C LEU A 75 9.26 -13.31 -5.70
#